data_AF-A0AAJ2BZ01-F1
#
_entry.id   AF-A0AAJ2BZ01-F1
#
_cell.length_a   1.000
_cell.length_b   1.000
_cell.length_c   1.000
_cell.angle_alpha   90.00
_cell.angle_beta   90.00
_cell.angle_gamma   90.00
#
_symmetry.space_group_name_H-M   'P 1'
#
loop_
_entity.id
_entity.type
_entity.pdbx_description
1 polymer ?
#
loop_
_entity_poly.entity_id
_entity_poly.type
_entity_poly.pdbx_seq_one_letter_code
_entity_poly.pdbx_strand_id
1 'polypeptide(L)'
;MKKTILSTAVILGLGLSAFTPTNNVVFNTDNNKKMETPDNKKKVVALLKSIETGATEPVGYINPNKYIQHNLGVADGLAGFGALLSALPKNSAKVNTVRVFQDGDFVFAHTEYNFFGPKIGFDIFRFEDGKIVEHWDNLQETVTKTANGHTMIDGATAIKDINKTAENKALVTKFVNDFLVNGDVSIIPNYIHPTAYVQHNPHIGDKLEGLQHALKYFAENKIGFKYDKIHKVLGEGNFVLVVSEGQMAGVHSSFYDLFRVENGKIAEHWDTIEAIPTKENWKNGNGKF
;
A
#
# COMPACT_ATOMS: atom_id res chain seq x y z
N MET A 1 -68.95 -36.62 -28.54
CA MET A 1 -69.86 -35.57 -28.01
C MET A 1 -69.43 -34.26 -28.68
N LYS A 2 -70.06 -33.85 -29.81
CA LYS A 2 -71.11 -32.80 -29.91
C LYS A 2 -70.70 -31.51 -29.16
N LYS A 3 -70.58 -30.32 -29.75
CA LYS A 3 -71.14 -29.73 -30.98
C LYS A 3 -70.33 -28.48 -31.39
N THR A 4 -70.26 -28.28 -32.69
CA THR A 4 -69.97 -27.07 -33.48
C THR A 4 -70.94 -25.91 -33.19
N ILE A 5 -70.56 -24.67 -33.55
CA ILE A 5 -71.32 -23.54 -34.20
C ILE A 5 -70.52 -22.26 -33.86
N LEU A 6 -69.72 -21.63 -34.74
CA LEU A 6 -69.98 -20.86 -35.96
C LEU A 6 -70.78 -19.55 -35.78
N SER A 7 -70.29 -18.50 -36.45
CA SER A 7 -71.00 -17.27 -36.91
C SER A 7 -70.91 -16.03 -36.01
N THR A 8 -70.92 -14.76 -36.44
CA THR A 8 -70.52 -13.98 -37.63
C THR A 8 -70.75 -12.51 -37.20
N ALA A 9 -70.03 -11.56 -37.82
CA ALA A 9 -70.54 -10.24 -38.24
C ALA A 9 -70.83 -9.08 -37.25
N VAL A 10 -70.08 -7.99 -37.49
CA VAL A 10 -70.53 -6.62 -37.90
C VAL A 10 -70.84 -5.54 -36.84
N ILE A 11 -69.93 -4.54 -36.84
CA ILE A 11 -70.05 -3.06 -36.94
C ILE A 11 -71.21 -2.32 -36.21
N LEU A 12 -70.87 -1.40 -35.30
CA LEU A 12 -71.09 0.08 -35.33
C LEU A 12 -71.15 0.66 -33.91
N GLY A 13 -70.45 1.78 -33.67
CA GLY A 13 -70.61 2.55 -32.43
C GLY A 13 -69.55 3.62 -32.24
N LEU A 14 -69.72 4.75 -32.92
CA LEU A 14 -69.00 6.01 -32.67
C LEU A 14 -69.21 6.49 -31.23
N GLY A 15 -68.14 6.96 -30.59
CA GLY A 15 -68.19 7.63 -29.30
C GLY A 15 -66.85 8.25 -28.95
N LEU A 16 -66.55 9.41 -29.53
CA LEU A 16 -65.47 10.29 -29.08
C LEU A 16 -65.76 10.78 -27.65
N SER A 17 -64.88 10.48 -26.70
CA SER A 17 -64.59 11.39 -25.60
C SER A 17 -63.20 11.10 -25.03
N ALA A 18 -62.52 12.20 -24.67
CA ALA A 18 -61.10 12.35 -24.42
C ALA A 18 -60.45 11.29 -23.51
N PHE A 19 -59.37 10.68 -23.99
CA PHE A 19 -58.38 10.02 -23.17
C PHE A 19 -57.06 10.79 -23.22
N THR A 20 -56.55 11.09 -22.03
CA THR A 20 -55.25 11.66 -21.72
C THR A 20 -54.13 10.80 -22.30
N PRO A 21 -52.98 11.39 -22.71
CA PRO A 21 -51.92 10.62 -23.34
C PRO A 21 -51.31 9.65 -22.34
N THR A 22 -51.31 8.39 -22.76
CA THR A 22 -50.62 7.25 -22.19
C THR A 22 -49.15 7.53 -21.95
N ASN A 23 -48.67 7.17 -20.77
CA ASN A 23 -47.25 6.99 -20.46
C ASN A 23 -46.62 6.09 -21.52
N ASN A 24 -45.76 6.68 -22.36
CA ASN A 24 -44.80 5.90 -23.14
C ASN A 24 -43.84 5.25 -22.14
N VAL A 25 -43.96 3.92 -22.00
CA VAL A 25 -42.91 3.11 -21.39
C VAL A 25 -41.73 3.16 -22.35
N VAL A 26 -40.83 4.11 -22.11
CA VAL A 26 -39.47 4.05 -22.64
C VAL A 26 -38.73 3.05 -21.76
N PHE A 27 -38.49 1.85 -22.29
CA PHE A 27 -37.48 0.96 -21.72
C PHE A 27 -36.12 1.61 -21.93
N ASN A 28 -35.70 2.40 -20.94
CA ASN A 28 -34.36 2.93 -20.91
C ASN A 28 -33.42 1.78 -20.55
N THR A 29 -32.88 1.13 -21.57
CA THR A 29 -31.82 0.12 -21.43
C THR A 29 -30.46 0.81 -21.35
N ASP A 30 -30.31 1.72 -20.39
CA ASP A 30 -28.99 2.24 -20.01
C ASP A 30 -28.29 1.24 -19.08
N ASN A 31 -28.09 0.01 -19.58
CA ASN A 31 -27.13 -0.95 -19.03
C ASN A 31 -25.76 -0.74 -19.68
N ASN A 32 -25.33 0.51 -19.80
CA ASN A 32 -23.95 0.83 -20.14
C ASN A 32 -23.30 1.53 -18.95
N LYS A 33 -23.27 0.83 -17.81
CA LYS A 33 -22.27 1.08 -16.77
C LYS A 33 -20.93 0.66 -17.37
N LYS A 34 -20.34 1.56 -18.19
CA LYS A 34 -18.95 1.44 -18.62
C LYS A 34 -18.16 1.29 -17.33
N MET A 35 -17.64 0.09 -17.06
CA MET A 35 -16.81 -0.13 -15.87
C MET A 35 -15.65 0.84 -16.01
N GLU A 36 -15.67 1.92 -15.22
CA GLU A 36 -14.52 2.81 -15.12
C GLU A 36 -13.34 1.94 -14.69
N THR A 37 -12.27 2.00 -15.46
CA THR A 37 -11.04 1.31 -15.07
C THR A 37 -10.62 1.87 -13.72
N PRO A 38 -10.44 1.02 -12.69
CA PRO A 38 -10.07 1.51 -11.37
C PRO A 38 -8.76 2.32 -11.46
N ASP A 39 -8.67 3.39 -10.67
CA ASP A 39 -7.40 4.10 -10.49
C ASP A 39 -6.32 3.14 -9.93
N ASN A 40 -5.05 3.50 -10.09
CA ASN A 40 -3.95 2.60 -9.76
C ASN A 40 -3.89 2.23 -8.27
N LYS A 41 -4.32 3.12 -7.37
CA LYS A 41 -4.41 2.79 -5.93
C LYS A 41 -5.44 1.70 -5.68
N LYS A 42 -6.63 1.80 -6.28
CA LYS A 42 -7.65 0.74 -6.19
C LYS A 42 -7.17 -0.59 -6.77
N LYS A 43 -6.41 -0.56 -7.87
CA LYS A 43 -5.79 -1.78 -8.43
C LYS A 43 -4.83 -2.43 -7.44
N VAL A 44 -3.97 -1.65 -6.78
CA VAL A 44 -3.05 -2.17 -5.75
C VAL A 44 -3.82 -2.73 -4.56
N VAL A 45 -4.79 -2.01 -4.00
CA VAL A 45 -5.60 -2.49 -2.88
C VAL A 45 -6.32 -3.79 -3.23
N ALA A 46 -6.92 -3.87 -4.42
CA ALA A 46 -7.60 -5.08 -4.89
C ALA A 46 -6.62 -6.25 -5.09
N LEU A 47 -5.42 -6.00 -5.64
CA LEU A 47 -4.38 -7.01 -5.81
C LEU A 47 -3.90 -7.56 -4.47
N LEU A 48 -3.58 -6.69 -3.51
CA LEU A 48 -3.16 -7.13 -2.18
C LEU A 48 -4.29 -7.89 -1.48
N LYS A 49 -5.54 -7.41 -1.56
CA LYS A 49 -6.70 -8.09 -0.99
C LYS A 49 -7.00 -9.44 -1.66
N SER A 50 -6.51 -9.65 -2.88
CA SER A 50 -6.62 -10.92 -3.59
C SER A 50 -5.87 -12.06 -2.88
N ILE A 51 -4.85 -11.75 -2.08
CA ILE A 51 -4.11 -12.73 -1.26
C ILE A 51 -5.03 -13.35 -0.19
N GLU A 52 -5.88 -12.55 0.46
CA GLU A 52 -6.86 -13.06 1.42
C GLU A 52 -8.06 -13.71 0.73
N THR A 53 -8.58 -13.08 -0.31
CA THR A 53 -9.86 -13.48 -0.91
C THR A 53 -9.74 -14.61 -1.94
N GLY A 54 -8.54 -14.85 -2.47
CA GLY A 54 -8.31 -15.76 -3.60
C GLY A 54 -8.88 -15.24 -4.93
N ALA A 55 -9.28 -13.97 -5.01
CA ALA A 55 -9.79 -13.38 -6.23
C ALA A 55 -8.73 -13.38 -7.34
N THR A 56 -9.11 -13.79 -8.56
CA THR A 56 -8.18 -13.88 -9.69
C THR A 56 -8.21 -12.67 -10.61
N GLU A 57 -9.28 -11.86 -10.58
CA GLU A 57 -9.43 -10.68 -11.42
C GLU A 57 -8.29 -9.66 -11.27
N PRO A 58 -7.79 -9.35 -10.05
CA PRO A 58 -6.66 -8.43 -9.87
C PRO A 58 -5.33 -8.89 -10.49
N VAL A 59 -5.16 -10.19 -10.78
CA VAL A 59 -3.99 -10.69 -11.52
C VAL A 59 -3.91 -10.03 -12.90
N GLY A 60 -5.06 -9.70 -13.49
CA GLY A 60 -5.15 -8.96 -14.74
C GLY A 60 -4.57 -7.55 -14.68
N TYR A 61 -4.28 -6.99 -13.50
CA TYR A 61 -3.64 -5.68 -13.38
C TYR A 61 -2.12 -5.74 -13.59
N ILE A 62 -1.53 -6.93 -13.57
CA ILE A 62 -0.10 -7.15 -13.78
C ILE A 62 0.19 -7.37 -15.27
N ASN A 63 1.28 -6.79 -15.77
CA ASN A 63 1.77 -7.07 -17.10
C ASN A 63 2.52 -8.42 -17.11
N PRO A 64 2.01 -9.46 -17.80
CA PRO A 64 2.60 -10.79 -17.76
C PRO A 64 4.00 -10.87 -18.37
N ASN A 65 4.36 -9.92 -19.24
CA ASN A 65 5.59 -9.96 -20.03
C ASN A 65 6.70 -9.05 -19.51
N LYS A 66 6.37 -8.15 -18.57
CA LYS A 66 7.30 -7.14 -18.06
C LYS A 66 7.46 -7.17 -16.53
N TYR A 67 6.66 -7.96 -15.83
CA TYR A 67 6.64 -7.94 -14.37
C TYR A 67 7.97 -8.40 -13.76
N ILE A 68 8.58 -7.51 -12.98
CA ILE A 68 9.81 -7.74 -12.22
C ILE A 68 9.46 -7.78 -10.72
N GLN A 69 9.88 -8.84 -10.03
CA GLN A 69 9.70 -9.05 -8.60
C GLN A 69 11.00 -8.82 -7.83
N HIS A 70 10.97 -7.98 -6.80
CA HIS A 70 12.10 -7.73 -5.89
C HIS A 70 11.94 -8.38 -4.51
N ASN A 71 10.77 -8.94 -4.16
CA ASN A 71 10.64 -9.80 -2.98
C ASN A 71 11.50 -11.05 -3.18
N LEU A 72 12.61 -11.13 -2.44
CA LEU A 72 13.61 -12.20 -2.55
C LEU A 72 13.09 -13.59 -2.16
N GLY A 73 11.98 -13.64 -1.41
CA GLY A 73 11.28 -14.88 -1.04
C GLY A 73 10.27 -15.38 -2.08
N VAL A 74 10.08 -14.65 -3.19
CA VAL A 74 9.12 -14.97 -4.26
C VAL A 74 9.87 -15.06 -5.60
N ALA A 75 9.53 -16.08 -6.39
CA ALA A 75 10.09 -16.22 -7.73
C ALA A 75 9.60 -15.09 -8.65
N ASP A 76 10.33 -14.83 -9.72
CA ASP A 76 9.98 -13.75 -10.63
C ASP A 76 8.73 -14.03 -11.48
N GLY A 77 8.15 -12.98 -12.05
CA GLY A 77 7.00 -13.06 -12.95
C GLY A 77 5.69 -13.45 -12.25
N LEU A 78 4.62 -13.53 -13.05
CA LEU A 78 3.30 -13.96 -12.59
C LEU A 78 3.29 -15.38 -12.02
N ALA A 79 4.19 -16.25 -12.51
CA ALA A 79 4.30 -17.62 -12.03
C ALA A 79 4.69 -17.67 -10.55
N GLY A 80 5.64 -16.82 -10.11
CA GLY A 80 6.03 -16.74 -8.70
C GLY A 80 4.91 -16.24 -7.81
N PHE A 81 4.18 -15.21 -8.25
CA PHE A 81 3.00 -14.71 -7.54
C PHE A 81 1.90 -15.78 -7.42
N GLY A 82 1.59 -16.48 -8.51
CA GLY A 82 0.61 -17.57 -8.52
C GLY A 82 1.01 -18.75 -7.63
N ALA A 83 2.31 -19.09 -7.59
CA ALA A 83 2.83 -20.12 -6.71
C ALA A 83 2.68 -19.76 -5.22
N LEU A 84 2.93 -18.50 -4.86
CA LEU A 84 2.71 -18.01 -3.49
C LEU A 84 1.23 -18.16 -3.08
N LEU A 85 0.30 -17.69 -3.93
CA LEU A 85 -1.13 -17.82 -3.66
C LEU A 85 -1.57 -19.29 -3.53
N SER A 86 -1.02 -20.17 -4.36
CA SER A 86 -1.33 -21.61 -4.34
C SER A 86 -0.78 -22.32 -3.10
N ALA A 87 0.29 -21.79 -2.50
CA ALA A 87 0.89 -22.33 -1.28
C ALA A 87 0.12 -21.97 0.00
N LEU A 88 -0.75 -20.94 -0.06
CA LEU A 88 -1.54 -20.52 1.09
C LEU A 88 -2.70 -21.50 1.34
N PRO A 89 -2.87 -22.00 2.58
CA PRO A 89 -4.09 -22.73 2.92
C PRO A 89 -5.33 -21.85 2.69
N LYS A 90 -6.41 -22.46 2.20
CA LYS A 90 -7.67 -21.73 1.93
C LYS A 90 -8.12 -20.95 3.17
N ASN A 91 -8.47 -19.68 2.98
CA ASN A 91 -8.94 -18.77 4.03
C ASN A 91 -7.96 -18.53 5.20
N SER A 92 -6.68 -18.84 5.02
CA SER A 92 -5.66 -18.62 6.07
C SER A 92 -5.05 -17.22 6.07
N ALA A 93 -5.09 -16.54 4.92
CA ALA A 93 -4.48 -15.22 4.78
C ALA A 93 -5.43 -14.10 5.23
N LYS A 94 -4.89 -13.06 5.87
CA LYS A 94 -5.57 -11.78 6.10
C LYS A 94 -4.77 -10.63 5.52
N VAL A 95 -5.47 -9.67 4.94
CA VAL A 95 -4.89 -8.46 4.36
C VAL A 95 -5.73 -7.25 4.73
N ASN A 96 -5.09 -6.27 5.34
CA ASN A 96 -5.67 -4.98 5.72
C ASN A 96 -4.74 -3.86 5.24
N THR A 97 -5.01 -3.31 4.06
CA THR A 97 -4.28 -2.15 3.54
C THR A 97 -4.78 -0.89 4.24
N VAL A 98 -3.92 -0.32 5.09
CA VAL A 98 -4.29 0.78 5.99
C VAL A 98 -4.25 2.13 5.30
N ARG A 99 -3.25 2.31 4.43
CA ARG A 99 -3.02 3.55 3.67
C ARG A 99 -2.34 3.21 2.34
N VAL A 100 -2.69 3.96 1.30
CA VAL A 100 -2.19 3.78 -0.06
C VAL A 100 -1.97 5.14 -0.72
N PHE A 101 -0.83 5.29 -1.37
CA PHE A 101 -0.34 6.54 -1.93
C PHE A 101 0.11 6.35 -3.37
N GLN A 102 0.17 7.43 -4.14
CA GLN A 102 0.64 7.41 -5.52
C GLN A 102 1.58 8.60 -5.78
N ASP A 103 2.75 8.31 -6.35
CA ASP A 103 3.77 9.27 -6.76
C ASP A 103 4.20 8.96 -8.20
N GLY A 104 3.65 9.72 -9.15
CA GLY A 104 3.79 9.45 -10.58
C GLY A 104 3.32 8.04 -10.94
N ASP A 105 4.24 7.24 -11.47
CA ASP A 105 4.00 5.85 -11.90
C ASP A 105 4.12 4.83 -10.76
N PHE A 106 4.44 5.27 -9.54
CA PHE A 106 4.55 4.40 -8.37
C PHE A 106 3.30 4.49 -7.50
N VAL A 107 2.80 3.34 -7.04
CA VAL A 107 1.83 3.25 -5.96
C VAL A 107 2.49 2.50 -4.81
N PHE A 108 2.38 3.01 -3.59
CA PHE A 108 2.91 2.35 -2.41
C PHE A 108 1.86 2.26 -1.31
N ALA A 109 1.88 1.16 -0.57
CA ALA A 109 0.88 0.82 0.42
C ALA A 109 1.54 0.39 1.74
N HIS A 110 0.90 0.72 2.86
CA HIS A 110 1.25 0.18 4.17
C HIS A 110 0.13 -0.79 4.58
N THR A 111 0.50 -2.05 4.74
CA THR A 111 -0.45 -3.15 4.83
C THR A 111 -0.14 -4.03 6.04
N GLU A 112 -1.18 -4.37 6.78
CA GLU A 112 -1.13 -5.43 7.78
C GLU A 112 -1.53 -6.75 7.12
N TYR A 113 -0.72 -7.76 7.40
CA TYR A 113 -0.83 -9.08 6.83
C TYR A 113 -0.88 -10.14 7.93
N ASN A 114 -1.63 -11.21 7.67
CA ASN A 114 -1.46 -12.46 8.38
C ASN A 114 -1.43 -13.58 7.34
N PHE A 115 -0.24 -13.96 6.90
CA PHE A 115 -0.02 -15.12 6.05
C PHE A 115 1.33 -15.71 6.45
N PHE A 116 1.38 -16.99 6.82
CA PHE A 116 2.55 -17.57 7.49
C PHE A 116 2.98 -16.78 8.76
N GLY A 117 2.02 -16.18 9.48
CA GLY A 117 2.25 -15.34 10.67
C GLY A 117 1.89 -13.86 10.47
N PRO A 118 1.66 -13.12 11.57
CA PRO A 118 1.33 -11.69 11.53
C PRO A 118 2.57 -10.85 11.18
N LYS A 119 2.39 -9.97 10.20
CA LYS A 119 3.44 -9.06 9.75
C LYS A 119 2.85 -7.74 9.27
N ILE A 120 3.65 -6.70 9.30
CA ILE A 120 3.36 -5.45 8.62
C ILE A 120 4.31 -5.32 7.42
N GLY A 121 3.84 -4.64 6.39
CA GLY A 121 4.56 -4.52 5.14
C GLY A 121 4.37 -3.17 4.48
N PHE A 122 5.42 -2.72 3.82
CA PHE A 122 5.29 -1.75 2.76
C PHE A 122 5.41 -2.46 1.42
N ASP A 123 4.48 -2.18 0.52
CA ASP A 123 4.50 -2.66 -0.86
C ASP A 123 4.66 -1.46 -1.80
N ILE A 124 5.49 -1.57 -2.82
CA ILE A 124 5.69 -0.56 -3.88
C ILE A 124 5.46 -1.23 -5.21
N PHE A 125 4.62 -0.63 -6.05
CA PHE A 125 4.30 -1.09 -7.38
C PHE A 125 4.60 0.01 -8.40
N ARG A 126 5.35 -0.32 -9.46
CA ARG A 126 5.50 0.58 -10.61
C ARG A 126 4.53 0.22 -11.72
N PHE A 127 3.98 1.23 -12.36
CA PHE A 127 3.03 1.09 -13.46
C PHE A 127 3.63 1.51 -14.80
N GLU A 128 3.22 0.82 -15.87
CA GLU A 128 3.34 1.26 -17.26
C GLU A 128 2.03 0.93 -17.98
N ASP A 129 1.51 1.85 -18.78
CA ASP A 129 0.27 1.67 -19.56
C ASP A 129 -0.92 1.15 -18.72
N GLY A 130 -1.00 1.61 -17.46
CA GLY A 130 -2.05 1.22 -16.52
C GLY A 130 -1.93 -0.21 -15.98
N LYS A 131 -0.80 -0.89 -16.20
CA LYS A 131 -0.49 -2.22 -15.65
C LYS A 131 0.71 -2.16 -14.70
N ILE A 132 0.72 -3.02 -13.70
CA ILE A 132 1.84 -3.23 -12.80
C ILE A 132 2.95 -3.96 -13.56
N VAL A 133 4.14 -3.38 -13.57
CA VAL A 133 5.33 -3.94 -14.23
C VAL A 133 6.47 -4.25 -13.25
N GLU A 134 6.38 -3.80 -12.00
CA GLU A 134 7.45 -4.03 -11.03
C GLU A 134 6.90 -3.96 -9.61
N HIS A 135 7.46 -4.75 -8.70
CA HIS A 135 7.05 -4.82 -7.31
C HIS A 135 8.24 -4.97 -6.37
N TRP A 136 8.22 -4.19 -5.29
CA TRP A 136 9.08 -4.33 -4.12
C TRP A 136 8.21 -4.43 -2.88
N ASP A 137 8.68 -5.17 -1.88
CA ASP A 137 8.13 -5.12 -0.54
C ASP A 137 9.21 -5.07 0.53
N ASN A 138 8.79 -4.71 1.74
CA ASN A 138 9.60 -4.85 2.94
C ASN A 138 8.72 -5.27 4.11
N LEU A 139 8.93 -6.48 4.63
CA LEU A 139 8.06 -7.12 5.62
C LEU A 139 8.75 -7.25 6.98
N GLN A 140 8.02 -6.97 8.04
CA GLN A 140 8.46 -7.16 9.42
C GLN A 140 7.39 -7.86 10.25
N GLU A 141 7.80 -8.77 11.12
CA GLU A 141 6.89 -9.40 12.08
C GLU A 141 6.21 -8.36 12.96
N THR A 142 4.91 -8.55 13.22
CA THR A 142 4.14 -7.62 14.06
C THR A 142 4.57 -7.73 15.52
N VAL A 143 4.97 -6.61 16.11
CA VAL A 143 5.25 -6.51 17.55
C VAL A 143 4.02 -5.98 18.29
N THR A 144 3.50 -6.76 19.25
CA THR A 144 2.26 -6.42 19.98
C THR A 144 2.48 -5.63 21.26
N LYS A 145 3.69 -5.66 21.82
CA LYS A 145 4.08 -4.87 23.00
C LYS A 145 5.14 -3.86 22.58
N THR A 146 4.73 -2.61 22.39
CA THR A 146 5.58 -1.54 21.87
C THR A 146 6.07 -0.59 22.96
N ALA A 147 7.21 0.05 22.73
CA ALA A 147 7.82 1.03 23.63
C ALA A 147 7.03 2.34 23.72
N ASN A 148 6.21 2.64 22.71
CA ASN A 148 5.43 3.88 22.58
C ASN A 148 3.93 3.68 22.88
N GLY A 149 3.45 2.45 23.03
CA GLY A 149 2.03 2.16 23.27
C GLY A 149 1.13 2.24 22.02
N HIS A 150 1.70 2.54 20.86
CA HIS A 150 1.04 2.50 19.56
C HIS A 150 1.18 1.13 18.91
N THR A 151 0.33 0.84 17.95
CA THR A 151 0.56 -0.29 17.04
C THR A 151 1.58 0.13 15.97
N MET A 152 2.04 -0.83 15.17
CA MET A 152 2.91 -0.50 14.03
C MET A 152 2.14 0.10 12.85
N ILE A 153 0.80 0.22 12.91
CA ILE A 153 -0.03 0.60 11.75
C ILE A 153 -1.07 1.71 12.02
N ASP A 154 -1.37 2.04 13.27
CA ASP A 154 -2.32 3.09 13.66
C ASP A 154 -1.81 4.48 13.27
N GLY A 155 -2.50 5.53 13.71
CA GLY A 155 -2.14 6.90 13.36
C GLY A 155 -2.76 7.40 12.06
N ALA A 156 -2.21 8.47 11.50
CA ALA A 156 -2.85 9.20 10.42
C ALA A 156 -2.94 8.42 9.09
N THR A 157 -4.04 8.64 8.37
CA THR A 157 -4.27 8.12 7.01
C THR A 157 -4.68 9.20 6.00
N ALA A 158 -5.13 10.36 6.48
CA ALA A 158 -5.61 11.44 5.64
C ALA A 158 -4.47 12.18 4.95
N ILE A 159 -4.47 12.15 3.61
CA ILE A 159 -3.51 12.89 2.79
C ILE A 159 -3.88 14.38 2.79
N LYS A 160 -2.92 15.23 3.13
CA LYS A 160 -3.00 16.69 3.13
C LYS A 160 -1.83 17.27 2.35
N ASP A 161 -1.81 18.58 2.14
CA ASP A 161 -0.65 19.29 1.58
C ASP A 161 -0.13 18.72 0.24
N ILE A 162 -1.04 18.26 -0.64
CA ILE A 162 -0.71 17.71 -1.97
C ILE A 162 0.23 18.63 -2.76
N ASN A 163 -0.01 19.93 -2.70
CA ASN A 163 0.80 20.97 -3.34
C ASN A 163 2.21 21.12 -2.76
N LYS A 164 2.51 20.53 -1.60
CA LYS A 164 3.81 20.55 -0.94
C LYS A 164 4.55 19.21 -1.02
N THR A 165 4.08 18.27 -1.84
CA THR A 165 4.70 16.93 -1.95
C THR A 165 6.20 17.00 -2.20
N ALA A 166 6.65 17.84 -3.15
CA ALA A 166 8.08 18.02 -3.45
C ALA A 166 8.87 18.60 -2.26
N GLU A 167 8.30 19.58 -1.56
CA GLU A 167 8.92 20.20 -0.38
C GLU A 167 9.04 19.18 0.77
N ASN A 168 7.99 18.40 1.02
CA ASN A 168 7.97 17.37 2.05
C ASN A 168 8.96 16.25 1.74
N LYS A 169 9.04 15.79 0.48
CA LYS A 169 10.06 14.84 0.03
C LYS A 169 11.47 15.37 0.27
N ALA A 170 11.73 16.63 -0.05
CA ALA A 170 13.04 17.25 0.17
C ALA A 170 13.39 17.33 1.67
N LEU A 171 12.44 17.76 2.52
CA LEU A 171 12.61 17.81 3.97
C LEU A 171 12.98 16.45 4.55
N VAL A 172 12.20 15.42 4.22
CA VAL A 172 12.40 14.05 4.73
C VAL A 172 13.69 13.44 4.19
N THR A 173 14.00 13.65 2.90
CA THR A 173 15.27 13.19 2.31
C THR A 173 16.47 13.80 3.04
N LYS A 174 16.41 15.08 3.38
CA LYS A 174 17.48 15.76 4.11
C LYS A 174 17.61 15.22 5.53
N PHE A 175 16.48 14.97 6.22
CA PHE A 175 16.48 14.34 7.53
C PHE A 175 17.14 12.96 7.52
N VAL A 176 16.74 12.07 6.60
CA VAL A 176 17.31 10.72 6.50
C VAL A 176 18.81 10.77 6.20
N ASN A 177 19.25 11.65 5.28
CA ASN A 177 20.68 11.79 4.99
C ASN A 177 21.46 12.32 6.20
N ASP A 178 21.02 13.42 6.81
CA ASP A 178 21.79 14.05 7.88
C ASP A 178 21.84 13.18 9.14
N PHE A 179 20.72 12.55 9.52
CA PHE A 179 20.65 11.75 10.74
C PHE A 179 20.96 10.27 10.50
N LEU A 180 20.20 9.59 9.65
CA LEU A 180 20.26 8.13 9.56
C LEU A 180 21.50 7.66 8.78
N VAL A 181 21.91 8.39 7.74
CA VAL A 181 23.10 8.08 6.94
C VAL A 181 24.37 8.66 7.58
N ASN A 182 24.37 9.96 7.92
CA ASN A 182 25.56 10.63 8.43
C ASN A 182 25.72 10.57 9.96
N GLY A 183 24.72 10.09 10.69
CA GLY A 183 24.78 9.92 12.15
C GLY A 183 24.71 11.22 12.95
N ASP A 184 24.35 12.36 12.34
CA ASP A 184 24.30 13.64 13.05
C ASP A 184 23.02 13.75 13.90
N VAL A 185 23.11 13.28 15.14
CA VAL A 185 22.01 13.36 16.10
C VAL A 185 21.66 14.80 16.50
N SER A 186 22.58 15.74 16.32
CA SER A 186 22.40 17.13 16.76
C SER A 186 21.36 17.89 15.93
N ILE A 187 21.10 17.41 14.70
CA ILE A 187 20.15 18.07 13.80
C ILE A 187 18.70 17.64 14.01
N ILE A 188 18.43 16.57 14.76
CA ILE A 188 17.09 15.99 14.91
C ILE A 188 16.05 17.05 15.36
N PRO A 189 16.33 17.94 16.33
CA PRO A 189 15.37 18.97 16.75
C PRO A 189 14.99 19.97 15.63
N ASN A 190 15.83 20.09 14.59
CA ASN A 190 15.55 20.95 13.44
C ASN A 190 14.51 20.36 12.49
N TYR A 191 14.26 19.04 12.54
CA TYR A 191 13.32 18.36 11.65
C TYR A 191 12.05 17.90 12.33
N ILE A 192 12.16 17.40 13.56
CA ILE A 192 11.07 16.73 14.26
C ILE A 192 10.22 17.74 15.04
N HIS A 193 8.90 17.51 15.09
CA HIS A 193 8.01 18.26 15.96
C HIS A 193 8.29 17.90 17.43
N PRO A 194 8.71 18.86 18.28
CA PRO A 194 9.26 18.53 19.60
C PRO A 194 8.25 17.86 20.54
N THR A 195 6.97 18.22 20.44
CA THR A 195 5.93 17.78 21.37
C THR A 195 4.85 16.88 20.79
N ALA A 196 4.83 16.71 19.47
CA ALA A 196 3.74 16.03 18.74
C ALA A 196 4.25 15.00 17.74
N TYR A 197 5.55 14.67 17.81
CA TYR A 197 6.10 13.57 17.04
C TYR A 197 5.59 12.25 17.59
N VAL A 198 4.86 11.51 16.76
CA VAL A 198 4.29 10.21 17.07
C VAL A 198 5.13 9.09 16.45
N GLN A 199 5.51 8.10 17.24
CA GLN A 199 6.33 6.97 16.80
C GLN A 199 5.53 5.66 16.72
N HIS A 200 5.70 4.91 15.63
CA HIS A 200 5.13 3.58 15.44
C HIS A 200 6.18 2.47 15.28
N ASN A 201 7.48 2.79 15.16
CA ASN A 201 8.54 1.79 15.35
C ASN A 201 8.36 1.17 16.76
N PRO A 202 8.18 -0.14 16.89
CA PRO A 202 7.78 -0.76 18.14
C PRO A 202 8.85 -0.70 19.24
N HIS A 203 10.09 -0.38 18.89
CA HIS A 203 11.23 -0.32 19.82
C HIS A 203 11.63 1.10 20.20
N ILE A 204 11.03 2.13 19.60
CA ILE A 204 11.37 3.53 19.87
C ILE A 204 10.18 4.18 20.57
N GLY A 205 10.45 4.84 21.69
CA GLY A 205 9.44 5.58 22.45
C GLY A 205 8.90 6.78 21.68
N ASP A 206 7.78 7.30 22.17
CA ASP A 206 7.13 8.46 21.56
C ASP A 206 7.94 9.77 21.77
N LYS A 207 7.66 10.79 20.94
CA LYS A 207 8.29 12.12 21.00
C LYS A 207 9.80 12.11 20.80
N LEU A 208 10.43 13.28 20.89
CA LEU A 208 11.87 13.41 20.73
C LEU A 208 12.63 12.69 21.86
N GLU A 209 12.09 12.68 23.07
CA GLU A 209 12.69 12.01 24.22
C GLU A 209 12.78 10.50 24.02
N GLY A 210 11.77 9.88 23.40
CA GLY A 210 11.76 8.45 23.08
C GLY A 210 12.86 8.07 22.08
N LEU A 211 13.08 8.90 21.06
CA LEU A 211 14.19 8.73 20.12
C LEU A 211 15.56 8.90 20.79
N GLN A 212 15.72 9.91 21.65
CA GLN A 212 16.96 10.11 22.41
C GLN A 212 17.27 8.92 23.34
N HIS A 213 16.25 8.37 24.00
CA HIS A 213 16.40 7.17 24.82
C HIS A 213 16.86 5.98 23.96
N ALA A 214 16.22 5.75 22.81
CA ALA A 214 16.60 4.66 21.92
C ALA A 214 18.04 4.77 21.43
N LEU A 215 18.48 5.97 21.03
CA LEU A 215 19.86 6.23 20.62
C LEU A 215 20.87 5.96 21.74
N LYS A 216 20.56 6.39 22.96
CA LYS A 216 21.39 6.10 24.14
C LYS A 216 21.46 4.60 24.41
N TYR A 217 20.32 3.92 24.39
CA TYR A 217 20.24 2.47 24.59
C TYR A 217 21.06 1.70 23.54
N PHE A 218 20.96 2.08 22.27
CA PHE A 218 21.75 1.49 21.19
C PHE A 218 23.25 1.68 21.39
N ALA A 219 23.68 2.88 21.79
CA ALA A 219 25.08 3.16 22.08
C ALA A 219 25.60 2.32 23.28
N GLU A 220 24.86 2.28 24.39
CA GLU A 220 25.23 1.53 25.60
C GLU A 220 25.29 0.01 25.36
N ASN A 221 24.41 -0.51 24.51
CA ASN A 221 24.32 -1.95 24.19
C ASN A 221 25.09 -2.33 22.91
N LYS A 222 25.83 -1.39 22.30
CA LYS A 222 26.59 -1.59 21.06
C LYS A 222 25.74 -2.13 19.91
N ILE A 223 24.47 -1.74 19.86
CA ILE A 223 23.55 -2.06 18.76
C ILE A 223 23.81 -1.03 17.67
N GLY A 224 24.60 -1.42 16.66
CA GLY A 224 24.85 -0.57 15.50
C GLY A 224 23.63 -0.52 14.59
N PHE A 225 23.21 0.67 14.20
CA PHE A 225 22.38 0.88 13.01
C PHE A 225 23.13 1.84 12.09
N LYS A 226 23.12 1.55 10.80
CA LYS A 226 23.79 2.38 9.79
C LYS A 226 22.99 2.33 8.51
N TYR A 227 22.68 3.50 7.95
CA TYR A 227 22.13 3.59 6.61
C TYR A 227 23.30 3.87 5.65
N ASP A 228 23.41 3.07 4.60
CA ASP A 228 24.47 3.19 3.60
C ASP A 228 23.99 3.97 2.37
N LYS A 229 22.74 3.75 1.94
CA LYS A 229 22.22 4.31 0.70
C LYS A 229 20.70 4.47 0.71
N ILE A 230 20.21 5.61 0.22
CA ILE A 230 18.81 5.79 -0.17
C ILE A 230 18.63 5.31 -1.61
N HIS A 231 17.67 4.41 -1.82
CA HIS A 231 17.33 3.87 -3.14
C HIS A 231 16.10 4.52 -3.75
N LYS A 232 15.08 4.86 -2.94
CA LYS A 232 13.86 5.53 -3.41
C LYS A 232 13.34 6.52 -2.38
N VAL A 233 12.74 7.61 -2.87
CA VAL A 233 11.95 8.56 -2.08
C VAL A 233 10.64 8.78 -2.82
N LEU A 234 9.55 8.28 -2.24
CA LEU A 234 8.20 8.36 -2.80
C LEU A 234 7.32 9.19 -1.85
N GLY A 235 6.45 10.03 -2.38
CA GLY A 235 5.60 10.85 -1.52
C GLY A 235 4.31 11.30 -2.19
N GLU A 236 3.27 11.46 -1.37
CA GLU A 236 2.01 12.07 -1.77
C GLU A 236 1.51 12.96 -0.65
N GLY A 237 1.47 14.26 -0.95
CA GLY A 237 1.10 15.28 0.02
C GLY A 237 2.04 15.29 1.21
N ASN A 238 1.48 15.04 2.38
CA ASN A 238 2.18 15.06 3.66
C ASN A 238 2.82 13.73 4.04
N PHE A 239 2.72 12.67 3.23
CA PHE A 239 3.37 11.38 3.47
C PHE A 239 4.57 11.17 2.55
N VAL A 240 5.68 10.71 3.11
CA VAL A 240 6.91 10.41 2.36
C VAL A 240 7.50 9.09 2.84
N LEU A 241 7.61 8.12 1.94
CA LEU A 241 8.31 6.86 2.14
C LEU A 241 9.75 6.98 1.63
N VAL A 242 10.72 6.59 2.46
CA VAL A 242 12.13 6.49 2.10
C VAL A 242 12.56 5.04 2.16
N VAL A 243 13.11 4.53 1.06
CA VAL A 243 13.64 3.18 0.94
C VAL A 243 15.15 3.23 0.99
N SER A 244 15.73 2.57 1.99
CA SER A 244 17.16 2.61 2.25
C SER A 244 17.75 1.22 2.47
N GLU A 245 19.05 1.12 2.24
CA GLU A 245 19.89 -0.04 2.50
C GLU A 245 20.88 0.28 3.60
N GLY A 246 21.21 -0.70 4.44
CA GLY A 246 22.27 -0.54 5.42
C GLY A 246 22.44 -1.75 6.32
N GLN A 247 22.75 -1.51 7.59
CA GLN A 247 22.97 -2.55 8.58
C GLN A 247 22.18 -2.29 9.86
N MET A 248 21.52 -3.33 10.38
CA MET A 248 20.89 -3.34 11.71
C MET A 248 21.53 -4.44 12.55
N ALA A 249 22.13 -4.07 13.69
CA ALA A 249 22.89 -4.97 14.56
C ALA A 249 23.95 -5.82 13.81
N GLY A 250 24.59 -5.23 12.79
CA GLY A 250 25.58 -5.91 11.94
C GLY A 250 25.00 -6.83 10.86
N VAL A 251 23.68 -6.92 10.74
CA VAL A 251 22.99 -7.67 9.67
C VAL A 251 22.68 -6.71 8.53
N HIS A 252 22.99 -7.11 7.29
CA HIS A 252 22.62 -6.36 6.08
C HIS A 252 21.10 -6.32 5.95
N SER A 253 20.53 -5.12 5.89
CA SER A 253 19.10 -4.90 6.04
C SER A 253 18.58 -3.82 5.09
N SER A 254 17.28 -3.92 4.82
CA SER A 254 16.46 -2.95 4.09
C SER A 254 15.54 -2.22 5.07
N PHE A 255 15.48 -0.90 4.94
CA PHE A 255 14.71 0.01 5.78
C PHE A 255 13.70 0.76 4.93
N TYR A 256 12.43 0.68 5.31
CA TYR A 256 11.36 1.41 4.66
C TYR A 256 10.73 2.32 5.71
N ASP A 257 11.06 3.60 5.66
CA ASP A 257 10.65 4.61 6.65
C ASP A 257 9.57 5.51 6.04
N LEU A 258 8.34 5.42 6.54
CA LEU A 258 7.24 6.31 6.19
C LEU A 258 7.15 7.44 7.21
N PHE A 259 7.21 8.68 6.73
CA PHE A 259 7.06 9.87 7.55
C PHE A 259 5.80 10.64 7.18
N ARG A 260 5.13 11.22 8.18
CA ARG A 260 4.17 12.29 7.97
C ARG A 260 4.78 13.64 8.34
N VAL A 261 4.61 14.61 7.45
CA VAL A 261 4.99 16.01 7.67
C VAL A 261 3.76 16.82 8.09
N GLU A 262 3.95 17.76 9.01
CA GLU A 262 2.93 18.73 9.42
C GLU A 262 3.63 20.04 9.79
N ASN A 263 3.13 21.15 9.23
CA ASN A 263 3.67 22.49 9.48
C ASN A 263 5.20 22.59 9.27
N GLY A 264 5.72 21.87 8.25
CA GLY A 264 7.15 21.88 7.91
C GLY A 264 8.03 21.07 8.87
N LYS A 265 7.44 20.21 9.70
CA LYS A 265 8.14 19.31 10.64
C LYS A 265 7.67 17.87 10.47
N ILE A 266 8.56 16.91 10.73
CA ILE A 266 8.19 15.50 10.82
C ILE A 266 7.38 15.31 12.10
N ALA A 267 6.15 14.82 11.96
CA ALA A 267 5.18 14.68 13.03
C ALA A 267 4.80 13.23 13.32
N GLU A 268 5.10 12.29 12.42
CA GLU A 268 4.75 10.87 12.62
C GLU A 268 5.69 9.98 11.81
N HIS A 269 5.97 8.78 12.33
CA HIS A 269 6.89 7.84 11.71
C HIS A 269 6.44 6.39 11.89
N TRP A 270 6.49 5.62 10.81
CA TRP A 270 6.33 4.16 10.75
C TRP A 270 7.49 3.56 9.97
N ASP A 271 7.92 2.35 10.31
CA ASP A 271 8.95 1.67 9.56
C ASP A 271 8.73 0.16 9.42
N THR A 272 9.46 -0.42 8.47
CA THR A 272 9.83 -1.84 8.52
C THR A 272 11.34 -1.99 8.37
N ILE A 273 11.90 -2.93 9.13
CA ILE A 273 13.29 -3.37 9.03
C ILE A 273 13.31 -4.84 8.65
N GLU A 274 13.88 -5.16 7.49
CA GLU A 274 13.96 -6.53 6.99
C GLU A 274 15.41 -6.90 6.69
N ALA A 275 15.86 -8.04 7.23
CA ALA A 275 17.17 -8.58 6.89
C ALA A 275 17.21 -9.03 5.43
N ILE A 276 18.26 -8.65 4.71
CA ILE A 276 18.48 -9.09 3.34
C ILE A 276 19.21 -10.44 3.38
N PRO A 277 18.59 -11.53 2.91
CA PRO A 277 19.24 -12.84 2.92
C PRO A 277 20.44 -12.85 1.96
N THR A 278 21.35 -13.79 2.14
CA THR A 278 22.44 -14.00 1.18
C THR A 278 21.90 -14.43 -0.19
N LYS A 279 22.65 -14.15 -1.27
CA LYS A 279 22.19 -14.36 -2.65
C LYS A 279 21.79 -15.80 -2.97
N GLU A 280 22.37 -16.77 -2.28
CA GLU A 280 22.06 -18.20 -2.45
C GLU A 280 20.62 -18.55 -2.05
N ASN A 281 20.00 -17.71 -1.22
CA ASN A 281 18.63 -17.89 -0.73
C ASN A 281 17.60 -17.07 -1.54
N TRP A 282 18.03 -16.33 -2.56
CA TRP A 282 17.12 -15.52 -3.37
C TRP A 282 16.36 -16.40 -4.37
N LYS A 283 15.06 -16.17 -4.51
CA LYS A 283 14.22 -16.87 -5.50
C LYS A 283 14.13 -16.14 -6.85
N ASN A 284 14.74 -14.96 -6.96
CA ASN A 284 14.86 -14.19 -8.19
C ASN A 284 16.24 -13.49 -8.25
N GLY A 285 16.60 -12.98 -9.43
CA GLY A 285 17.88 -12.30 -9.67
C GLY A 285 17.83 -10.78 -9.61
N ASN A 286 16.70 -10.17 -9.25
CA ASN A 286 16.44 -8.74 -9.44
C ASN A 286 16.98 -7.87 -8.30
N GLY A 287 17.29 -8.48 -7.15
CA GLY A 287 17.78 -7.79 -5.95
C GLY A 287 16.66 -7.12 -5.14
N LYS A 288 17.01 -6.58 -3.97
CA LYS A 288 16.03 -6.01 -3.02
C LYS A 288 15.53 -4.61 -3.38
N PHE A 289 16.24 -3.87 -4.25
CA PHE A 289 16.03 -2.42 -4.49
C PHE A 289 15.86 -2.08 -5.97
#